data_AF-A0A5C8LYR9-F1
#
_entry.id   AF-A0A5C8LYR9-F1
#
_cell.length_a   1.000
_cell.length_b   1.000
_cell.length_c   1.000
_cell.angle_alpha   90.00
_cell.angle_beta   90.00
_cell.angle_gamma   90.00
#
_symmetry.space_group_name_H-M   'P 1'
#
loop_
_entity.id
_entity.type
_entity.pdbx_description
1 polymer ?
#
loop_
_entity_poly.entity_id
_entity_poly.type
_entity_poly.pdbx_seq_one_letter_code
_entity_poly.pdbx_strand_id
1 'polypeptide(L)'
;MSHSIILQPEREKSLRRRHPWVFSKAVLQVKGKPVSGETVDVLTHDGKWLCRGAYSADSQIRVRAWTFNEKEQIDQAFFTRRIQRAWSVRQDMYDLNHTNGLRVVAAESDGLPGVTIDLYADVLVCQLLSAGADANRELIVEALKQIFPDYSIFERSDVDVRKKEGLKPVTGWLHLPRDSGEVVILENGMKILVDVVNGHKTGFYLDQRDSRAAAGRLAKGKTVLNCFSYTGTFALSCLQGGAAHVTNVDMSDLALKTAERNLALNNIELDKSNNVKQDVFKLLREYKEQGKLFDMVILDPPKFADSKAQLMQAARGYKDINRVAMQLVKPGGLLLTFSCSGLMEDMLFQKIVADAALDANKDCLFIEKLSQSSDHPIASFYPEGHYLKGLVCKVF
;
A
#
# COMPACT_ATOMS: atom_id res chain seq x y z
N MET A 1 -1.60 -31.62 -24.01
CA MET A 1 -1.86 -31.71 -22.56
C MET A 1 -1.35 -30.43 -21.94
N SER A 2 -2.14 -29.74 -21.13
CA SER A 2 -1.66 -28.58 -20.35
C SER A 2 -0.54 -29.03 -19.40
N HIS A 3 0.45 -28.17 -19.19
CA HIS A 3 1.43 -28.38 -18.12
C HIS A 3 0.72 -28.36 -16.76
N SER A 4 1.20 -29.19 -15.82
CA SER A 4 0.54 -29.32 -14.52
C SER A 4 1.52 -29.41 -13.36
N ILE A 5 1.11 -28.90 -12.20
CA ILE A 5 1.86 -28.95 -10.95
C ILE A 5 1.18 -29.94 -10.01
N ILE A 6 1.92 -30.97 -9.59
CA ILE A 6 1.46 -31.97 -8.65
C ILE A 6 1.94 -31.59 -7.26
N LEU A 7 1.03 -31.49 -6.31
CA LEU A 7 1.36 -31.19 -4.91
C LEU A 7 1.79 -32.44 -4.14
N GLN A 8 2.63 -32.23 -3.12
CA GLN A 8 2.92 -33.25 -2.12
C GLN A 8 1.63 -33.62 -1.35
N PRO A 9 1.54 -34.85 -0.82
CA PRO A 9 0.44 -35.25 0.05
C PRO A 9 0.20 -34.24 1.19
N GLU A 10 -1.06 -33.94 1.46
CA GLU A 10 -1.55 -32.98 2.46
C GLU A 10 -1.23 -31.50 2.24
N ARG A 11 -0.47 -31.14 1.20
CA ARG A 11 -0.14 -29.74 0.90
C ARG A 11 -1.22 -29.00 0.10
N GLU A 12 -2.34 -29.66 -0.20
CA GLU A 12 -3.51 -29.05 -0.84
C GLU A 12 -4.45 -28.30 0.11
N LYS A 13 -4.25 -28.42 1.44
CA LYS A 13 -5.15 -27.83 2.46
C LYS A 13 -5.35 -26.32 2.28
N SER A 14 -4.31 -25.58 1.91
CA SER A 14 -4.40 -24.13 1.66
C SER A 14 -5.24 -23.80 0.41
N LEU A 15 -5.04 -24.51 -0.70
CA LEU A 15 -5.82 -24.33 -1.92
C LEU A 15 -7.29 -24.72 -1.73
N ARG A 16 -7.59 -25.73 -0.91
CA ARG A 16 -8.98 -26.08 -0.56
C ARG A 16 -9.70 -24.96 0.20
N ARG A 17 -8.94 -24.14 0.94
CA ARG A 17 -9.42 -22.90 1.58
C ARG A 17 -9.33 -21.67 0.67
N ARG A 18 -9.07 -21.89 -0.64
CA ARG A 18 -8.93 -20.89 -1.69
C ARG A 18 -7.76 -19.91 -1.51
N HIS A 19 -6.77 -20.27 -0.70
CA HIS A 19 -5.54 -19.48 -0.62
C HIS A 19 -4.87 -19.41 -2.00
N PRO A 20 -4.45 -18.24 -2.50
CA PRO A 20 -4.03 -18.09 -3.89
C PRO A 20 -2.61 -18.63 -4.15
N TRP A 21 -1.79 -18.83 -3.12
CA TRP A 21 -0.39 -19.23 -3.31
C TRP A 21 -0.13 -20.72 -3.10
N VAL A 22 0.68 -21.27 -4.00
CA VAL A 22 1.37 -22.56 -3.85
C VAL A 22 2.86 -22.28 -3.69
N PHE A 23 3.42 -22.65 -2.54
CA PHE A 23 4.86 -22.48 -2.30
C PHE A 23 5.68 -23.57 -2.98
N SER A 24 6.92 -23.26 -3.35
CA SER A 24 7.89 -24.19 -3.96
C SER A 24 8.01 -25.51 -3.21
N LYS A 25 8.07 -25.44 -1.87
CA LYS A 25 8.16 -26.61 -0.97
C LYS A 25 6.89 -27.48 -0.94
N ALA A 26 5.77 -27.02 -1.48
CA ALA A 26 4.53 -27.81 -1.58
C ALA A 26 4.48 -28.64 -2.87
N VAL A 27 5.37 -28.39 -3.83
CA VAL A 27 5.39 -29.09 -5.12
C VAL A 27 6.11 -30.43 -4.97
N LEU A 28 5.47 -31.49 -5.46
CA LEU A 28 6.05 -32.83 -5.60
C LEU A 28 6.69 -32.99 -6.98
N GLN A 29 5.95 -32.61 -8.03
CA GLN A 29 6.38 -32.78 -9.41
C GLN A 29 5.82 -31.69 -10.30
N VAL A 30 6.63 -31.21 -11.24
CA VAL A 30 6.20 -30.40 -12.39
C VAL A 30 6.10 -31.33 -13.59
N LYS A 31 4.90 -31.49 -14.18
CA LYS A 31 4.71 -32.27 -15.40
C LYS A 31 4.84 -31.37 -16.63
N GLY A 32 5.80 -31.70 -17.48
CA GLY A 32 6.23 -30.89 -18.62
C GLY A 32 7.25 -29.83 -18.23
N LYS A 33 7.38 -28.77 -19.04
CA LYS A 33 8.39 -27.72 -18.86
C LYS A 33 7.77 -26.33 -19.00
N PRO A 34 6.87 -25.94 -18.08
CA PRO A 34 6.22 -24.64 -18.18
C PRO A 34 7.24 -23.51 -18.01
N VAL A 35 7.07 -22.45 -18.80
CA VAL A 35 7.85 -21.22 -18.66
C VAL A 35 7.24 -20.31 -17.58
N SER A 36 8.03 -19.40 -17.01
CA SER A 36 7.51 -18.42 -16.04
C SER A 36 6.36 -17.60 -16.67
N GLY A 37 5.26 -17.50 -15.94
CA GLY A 37 4.03 -16.83 -16.34
C GLY A 37 3.02 -17.72 -17.06
N GLU A 38 3.42 -18.93 -17.48
CA GLU A 38 2.52 -19.86 -18.15
C GLU A 38 1.39 -20.33 -17.24
N THR A 39 0.18 -20.41 -17.80
CA THR A 39 -1.00 -20.95 -17.12
C THR A 39 -0.91 -22.48 -17.01
N VAL A 40 -0.96 -22.98 -15.78
CA VAL A 40 -0.86 -24.41 -15.44
C VAL A 40 -2.02 -24.84 -14.56
N ASP A 41 -2.40 -26.12 -14.65
CA ASP A 41 -3.32 -26.73 -13.70
C ASP A 41 -2.55 -27.24 -12.47
N VAL A 42 -3.15 -27.10 -11.28
CA VAL A 42 -2.59 -27.64 -10.03
C VAL A 42 -3.45 -28.82 -9.58
N LEU A 43 -2.80 -29.95 -9.35
CA LEU A 43 -3.42 -31.22 -9.01
C LEU A 43 -2.88 -31.73 -7.66
N THR A 44 -3.69 -32.52 -6.96
CA THR A 44 -3.24 -33.34 -5.83
C THR A 44 -2.32 -34.48 -6.31
N HIS A 45 -1.62 -35.12 -5.37
CA HIS A 45 -0.80 -36.31 -5.65
C HIS A 45 -1.58 -37.48 -6.28
N ASP A 46 -2.88 -37.61 -5.98
CA ASP A 46 -3.80 -38.61 -6.57
C ASP A 46 -4.51 -38.12 -7.85
N GLY A 47 -4.11 -36.96 -8.40
CA GLY A 47 -4.53 -36.48 -9.71
C GLY A 47 -5.84 -35.68 -9.75
N LYS A 48 -6.40 -35.28 -8.60
CA LYS A 48 -7.61 -34.43 -8.54
C LYS A 48 -7.25 -32.97 -8.79
N TRP A 49 -8.04 -32.29 -9.61
CA TRP A 49 -7.88 -30.87 -9.91
C TRP A 49 -8.17 -29.98 -8.69
N LEU A 50 -7.38 -28.93 -8.50
CA LEU A 50 -7.51 -27.98 -7.38
C LEU A 50 -7.74 -26.54 -7.85
N CYS A 51 -6.89 -26.06 -8.76
CA CYS A 51 -6.98 -24.71 -9.31
C CYS A 51 -6.21 -24.60 -10.64
N ARG A 52 -6.42 -23.49 -11.34
CA ARG A 52 -5.61 -23.06 -12.48
C ARG A 52 -4.92 -21.76 -12.12
N GLY A 53 -3.62 -21.65 -12.40
CA GLY A 53 -2.81 -20.52 -11.97
C GLY A 53 -1.59 -20.30 -12.84
N ALA A 54 -0.86 -19.21 -12.59
CA ALA A 54 0.40 -18.91 -13.27
C ALA A 54 1.59 -19.53 -12.56
N TYR A 55 2.42 -20.25 -13.31
CA TYR A 55 3.69 -20.80 -12.84
C TYR A 55 4.77 -19.71 -12.72
N SER A 56 5.66 -19.83 -11.74
CA SER A 56 6.83 -18.95 -11.58
C SER A 56 8.08 -19.77 -11.25
N ALA A 57 9.05 -19.80 -12.16
CA ALA A 57 10.24 -20.66 -12.04
C ALA A 57 11.22 -20.19 -10.94
N ASP A 58 11.31 -18.88 -10.71
CA ASP A 58 12.30 -18.29 -9.80
C ASP A 58 11.71 -17.98 -8.42
N SER A 59 10.38 -17.87 -8.32
CA SER A 59 9.72 -17.48 -7.08
C SER A 59 9.57 -18.63 -6.07
N GLN A 60 9.62 -18.28 -4.78
CA GLN A 60 9.19 -19.18 -3.71
C GLN A 60 7.68 -19.42 -3.76
N ILE A 61 6.90 -18.48 -4.32
CA ILE A 61 5.49 -18.67 -4.66
C ILE A 61 5.47 -19.26 -6.06
N ARG A 62 5.47 -20.59 -6.13
CA ARG A 62 5.62 -21.37 -7.36
C ARG A 62 4.42 -21.27 -8.29
N VAL A 63 3.23 -21.16 -7.74
CA VAL A 63 2.01 -20.91 -8.49
C VAL A 63 1.16 -19.88 -7.77
N ARG A 64 0.59 -18.94 -8.52
CA ARG A 64 -0.51 -18.09 -8.05
C ARG A 64 -1.79 -18.45 -8.78
N ALA A 65 -2.83 -18.82 -8.04
CA ALA A 65 -4.10 -19.29 -8.59
C ALA A 65 -4.89 -18.14 -9.22
N TRP A 66 -5.25 -18.26 -10.49
CA TRP A 66 -6.17 -17.36 -11.18
C TRP A 66 -7.63 -17.72 -10.88
N THR A 67 -7.92 -19.02 -10.85
CA THR A 67 -9.28 -19.52 -10.67
C THR A 67 -9.32 -20.87 -9.97
N PHE A 68 -10.41 -21.07 -9.24
CA PHE A 68 -10.82 -22.35 -8.64
C PHE A 68 -12.02 -22.96 -9.38
N ASN A 69 -12.34 -22.46 -10.58
CA ASN A 69 -13.32 -23.04 -11.49
C ASN A 69 -12.59 -23.70 -12.67
N GLU A 70 -12.66 -25.03 -12.75
CA GLU A 70 -11.97 -25.85 -13.76
C GLU A 70 -12.32 -25.46 -15.21
N LYS A 71 -13.57 -24.98 -15.42
CA LYS A 71 -14.08 -24.59 -16.73
C LYS A 71 -13.71 -23.15 -17.14
N GLU A 72 -13.20 -22.33 -16.21
CA GLU A 72 -12.88 -20.93 -16.50
C GLU A 72 -11.53 -20.82 -17.21
N GLN A 73 -11.56 -20.26 -18.43
CA GLN A 73 -10.35 -19.95 -19.20
C GLN A 73 -9.72 -18.64 -18.73
N ILE A 74 -8.39 -18.54 -18.87
CA ILE A 74 -7.63 -17.33 -18.52
C ILE A 74 -7.36 -16.55 -19.81
N ASP A 75 -8.38 -15.80 -20.23
CA ASP A 75 -8.41 -15.00 -21.46
C ASP A 75 -8.72 -13.52 -21.14
N GLN A 76 -8.84 -12.68 -22.17
CA GLN A 76 -9.22 -11.26 -21.99
C GLN A 76 -10.55 -11.11 -21.24
N ALA A 77 -11.53 -12.00 -21.49
CA ALA A 77 -12.82 -11.95 -20.84
C ALA A 77 -12.70 -12.25 -19.33
N PHE A 78 -11.79 -13.15 -18.93
CA PHE A 78 -11.46 -13.38 -17.52
C PHE A 78 -10.96 -12.10 -16.83
N PHE A 79 -9.95 -11.43 -17.41
CA PHE A 79 -9.40 -10.21 -16.84
C PHE A 79 -10.45 -9.09 -16.79
N THR A 80 -11.22 -8.92 -17.87
CA THR A 80 -12.31 -7.93 -17.93
C THR A 80 -13.33 -8.18 -16.81
N ARG A 81 -13.81 -9.42 -16.63
CA ARG A 81 -14.75 -9.75 -15.55
C ARG A 81 -14.19 -9.48 -14.15
N ARG A 82 -12.91 -9.80 -13.92
CA ARG A 82 -12.26 -9.59 -12.61
C ARG A 82 -12.05 -8.11 -12.31
N ILE A 83 -11.54 -7.34 -13.26
CA ILE A 83 -11.32 -5.89 -13.11
C ILE A 83 -12.66 -5.18 -12.94
N GLN A 84 -13.68 -5.51 -13.75
CA GLN A 84 -15.01 -4.90 -13.64
C GLN A 84 -15.65 -5.17 -12.27
N ARG A 85 -15.51 -6.39 -11.74
CA ARG A 85 -15.99 -6.72 -10.39
C ARG A 85 -15.23 -5.94 -9.32
N ALA A 86 -13.90 -5.84 -9.42
CA ALA A 86 -13.10 -5.09 -8.47
C ALA A 86 -13.49 -3.60 -8.49
N TRP A 87 -13.71 -3.05 -9.68
CA TRP A 87 -14.15 -1.68 -9.87
C TRP A 87 -15.55 -1.41 -9.31
N SER A 88 -16.52 -2.30 -9.55
CA SER A 88 -17.89 -2.11 -9.02
C SER A 88 -17.90 -2.02 -7.50
N VAL A 89 -17.07 -2.81 -6.82
CA VAL A 89 -16.91 -2.72 -5.35
C VAL A 89 -16.45 -1.32 -4.92
N ARG A 90 -15.55 -0.66 -5.68
CA ARG A 90 -15.10 0.70 -5.35
C ARG A 90 -16.17 1.74 -5.65
N GLN A 91 -16.91 1.58 -6.75
CA GLN A 91 -18.03 2.45 -7.09
C GLN A 91 -19.15 2.40 -6.04
N ASP A 92 -19.37 1.24 -5.42
CA ASP A 92 -20.35 1.10 -4.33
C ASP A 92 -19.87 1.76 -3.01
N MET A 93 -18.56 1.84 -2.79
CA MET A 93 -17.97 2.36 -1.53
C MET A 93 -17.67 3.86 -1.56
N TYR A 94 -17.48 4.46 -2.73
CA TYR A 94 -16.98 5.83 -2.86
C TYR A 94 -17.81 6.67 -3.83
N ASP A 95 -18.12 7.91 -3.43
CA ASP A 95 -18.59 8.94 -4.35
C ASP A 95 -17.40 9.51 -5.14
N LEU A 96 -17.36 9.21 -6.44
CA LEU A 96 -16.29 9.61 -7.34
C LEU A 96 -16.21 11.13 -7.57
N ASN A 97 -17.26 11.88 -7.25
CA ASN A 97 -17.21 13.35 -7.29
C ASN A 97 -16.42 13.93 -6.12
N HIS A 98 -16.30 13.17 -5.02
CA HIS A 98 -15.55 13.57 -3.83
C HIS A 98 -14.21 12.84 -3.69
N THR A 99 -14.11 11.64 -4.26
CA THR A 99 -12.92 10.79 -4.18
C THR A 99 -12.69 10.04 -5.48
N ASN A 100 -11.74 10.50 -6.30
CA ASN A 100 -11.41 9.91 -7.60
C ASN A 100 -9.95 9.40 -7.71
N GLY A 101 -9.19 9.44 -6.61
CA GLY A 101 -7.98 8.63 -6.47
C GLY A 101 -8.30 7.35 -5.70
N LEU A 102 -8.21 6.16 -6.31
CA LEU A 102 -8.67 4.88 -5.71
C LEU A 102 -7.83 3.70 -6.18
N ARG A 103 -7.62 2.70 -5.32
CA ARG A 103 -7.13 1.39 -5.77
C ARG A 103 -8.26 0.61 -6.44
N VAL A 104 -8.18 0.43 -7.76
CA VAL A 104 -9.15 -0.35 -8.56
C VAL A 104 -8.95 -1.85 -8.33
N VAL A 105 -7.70 -2.32 -8.35
CA VAL A 105 -7.37 -3.75 -8.15
C VAL A 105 -6.28 -3.89 -7.09
N ALA A 106 -6.56 -4.68 -6.06
CA ALA A 106 -5.70 -5.03 -4.94
C ALA A 106 -5.24 -6.50 -5.01
N ALA A 107 -4.57 -6.85 -6.11
CA ALA A 107 -3.87 -8.12 -6.29
C ALA A 107 -4.69 -9.37 -5.93
N GLU A 108 -4.16 -10.22 -5.05
CA GLU A 108 -4.82 -11.44 -4.57
C GLU A 108 -6.23 -11.19 -4.04
N SER A 109 -6.46 -10.05 -3.36
CA SER A 109 -7.75 -9.75 -2.73
C SER A 109 -8.88 -9.57 -3.75
N ASP A 110 -8.55 -9.07 -4.95
CA ASP A 110 -9.50 -8.93 -6.06
C ASP A 110 -9.46 -10.11 -7.04
N GLY A 111 -8.74 -11.19 -6.69
CA GLY A 111 -8.64 -12.38 -7.51
C GLY A 111 -7.75 -12.23 -8.74
N LEU A 112 -6.82 -11.26 -8.73
CA LEU A 112 -5.80 -11.07 -9.76
C LEU A 112 -4.39 -11.06 -9.12
N PRO A 113 -3.86 -12.22 -8.67
CA PRO A 113 -2.60 -12.26 -7.92
C PRO A 113 -1.41 -11.60 -8.64
N GLY A 114 -0.81 -10.62 -7.96
CA GLY A 114 0.30 -9.84 -8.51
C GLY A 114 -0.09 -8.75 -9.50
N VAL A 115 -1.38 -8.42 -9.68
CA VAL A 115 -1.83 -7.25 -10.45
C VAL A 115 -2.33 -6.18 -9.49
N THR A 116 -1.71 -5.01 -9.47
CA THR A 116 -2.25 -3.83 -8.78
C THR A 116 -2.60 -2.76 -9.79
N ILE A 117 -3.73 -2.09 -9.61
CA ILE A 117 -4.17 -0.99 -10.48
C ILE A 117 -4.70 0.12 -9.58
N ASP A 118 -4.07 1.28 -9.66
CA ASP A 118 -4.51 2.51 -9.00
C ASP A 118 -5.09 3.46 -10.04
N LEU A 119 -6.19 4.12 -9.70
CA LEU A 119 -6.81 5.19 -10.46
C LEU A 119 -6.44 6.52 -9.82
N TYR A 120 -5.98 7.46 -10.63
CA TYR A 120 -5.75 8.85 -10.28
C TYR A 120 -6.54 9.72 -11.25
N ALA A 121 -7.74 10.15 -10.85
CA ALA A 121 -8.70 10.87 -11.69
C ALA A 121 -9.02 10.13 -12.99
N ASP A 122 -8.27 10.38 -14.06
CA ASP A 122 -8.44 9.84 -15.40
C ASP A 122 -7.19 9.07 -15.89
N VAL A 123 -6.27 8.72 -14.97
CA VAL A 123 -5.07 7.93 -15.24
C VAL A 123 -5.07 6.66 -14.41
N LEU A 124 -4.93 5.52 -15.07
CA LEU A 124 -4.72 4.22 -14.45
C LEU A 124 -3.22 3.93 -14.39
N VAL A 125 -2.73 3.54 -13.22
CA VAL A 125 -1.36 3.10 -13.00
C VAL A 125 -1.37 1.63 -12.61
N CYS A 126 -0.80 0.77 -13.45
CA CYS A 126 -0.70 -0.66 -13.18
C CYS A 126 0.68 -1.05 -12.67
N GLN A 127 0.74 -2.03 -11.77
CA GLN A 127 1.95 -2.78 -11.49
C GLN A 127 1.68 -4.27 -11.68
N LEU A 128 2.50 -4.89 -12.51
CA LEU A 128 2.47 -6.32 -12.76
C LEU A 128 3.65 -6.92 -12.00
N LEU A 129 3.38 -7.59 -10.89
CA LEU A 129 4.40 -7.94 -9.89
C LEU A 129 4.73 -9.43 -9.86
N SER A 130 3.92 -10.27 -10.51
CA SER A 130 4.10 -11.71 -10.60
C SER A 130 4.42 -12.14 -12.04
N ALA A 131 5.07 -13.30 -12.21
CA ALA A 131 5.32 -13.86 -13.54
C ALA A 131 4.02 -14.01 -14.37
N GLY A 132 2.92 -14.39 -13.72
CA GLY A 132 1.61 -14.50 -14.37
C GLY A 132 1.05 -13.16 -14.84
N ALA A 133 1.13 -12.14 -13.98
CA ALA A 133 0.68 -10.79 -14.34
C ALA A 133 1.48 -10.27 -15.54
N ASP A 134 2.80 -10.44 -15.53
CA ASP A 134 3.70 -9.99 -16.60
C ASP A 134 3.42 -10.69 -17.94
N ALA A 135 3.25 -12.02 -17.93
CA ALA A 135 2.94 -12.79 -19.14
C ALA A 135 1.56 -12.51 -19.73
N ASN A 136 0.60 -12.05 -18.91
CA ASN A 136 -0.75 -11.69 -19.36
C ASN A 136 -0.94 -10.17 -19.52
N ARG A 137 0.15 -9.41 -19.60
CA ARG A 137 0.18 -7.95 -19.73
C ARG A 137 -0.80 -7.42 -20.78
N GLU A 138 -0.71 -7.93 -22.00
CA GLU A 138 -1.54 -7.47 -23.12
C GLU A 138 -3.03 -7.68 -22.83
N LEU A 139 -3.41 -8.84 -22.31
CA LEU A 139 -4.80 -9.14 -21.96
C LEU A 139 -5.33 -8.25 -20.83
N ILE A 140 -4.49 -7.92 -19.84
CA ILE A 140 -4.83 -7.00 -18.75
C ILE A 140 -5.02 -5.58 -19.29
N VAL A 141 -4.12 -5.12 -20.17
CA VAL A 141 -4.20 -3.77 -20.77
C VAL A 141 -5.42 -3.63 -21.67
N GLU A 142 -5.72 -4.64 -22.50
CA GLU A 142 -6.94 -4.61 -23.33
C GLU A 142 -8.22 -4.65 -22.49
N ALA A 143 -8.23 -5.39 -21.38
CA ALA A 143 -9.34 -5.35 -20.42
C ALA A 143 -9.51 -3.95 -19.79
N LEU A 144 -8.40 -3.26 -19.44
CA LEU A 144 -8.45 -1.90 -18.94
C LEU A 144 -8.97 -0.91 -19.98
N LYS A 145 -8.50 -0.99 -21.23
CA LYS A 145 -8.99 -0.16 -22.34
C LYS A 145 -10.48 -0.37 -22.60
N GLN A 146 -10.98 -1.59 -22.43
CA GLN A 146 -12.40 -1.87 -22.60
C GLN A 146 -13.25 -1.23 -21.50
N ILE A 147 -12.77 -1.25 -20.25
CA ILE A 147 -13.51 -0.73 -19.09
C ILE A 147 -13.37 0.80 -18.98
N PHE A 148 -12.22 1.33 -19.35
CA PHE A 148 -11.83 2.74 -19.24
C PHE A 148 -11.27 3.27 -20.57
N PRO A 149 -12.09 3.36 -21.64
CA PRO A 149 -11.60 3.67 -22.99
C PRO A 149 -10.90 5.03 -23.09
N ASP A 150 -11.36 6.00 -22.32
CA ASP A 150 -10.89 7.39 -22.37
C ASP A 150 -9.74 7.69 -21.39
N TYR A 151 -9.28 6.69 -20.62
CA TYR A 151 -8.29 6.91 -19.55
C TYR A 151 -6.90 6.60 -20.05
N SER A 152 -5.91 7.37 -19.58
CA SER A 152 -4.51 7.03 -19.84
C SER A 152 -4.09 5.84 -18.99
N ILE A 153 -3.24 4.96 -19.52
CA ILE A 153 -2.70 3.81 -18.77
C ILE A 153 -1.18 3.95 -18.70
N PHE A 154 -0.64 3.94 -17.50
CA PHE A 154 0.79 3.95 -17.21
C PHE A 154 1.19 2.71 -16.43
N GLU A 155 2.39 2.21 -16.66
CA GLU A 155 2.96 1.10 -15.89
C GLU A 155 4.04 1.57 -14.94
N ARG A 156 3.95 1.10 -13.69
CA ARG A 156 4.96 1.25 -12.62
C ARG A 156 5.42 -0.09 -12.07
N SER A 157 5.85 -0.97 -12.97
CA SER A 157 6.46 -2.26 -12.63
C SER A 157 7.97 -2.12 -12.40
N ASP A 158 8.42 -0.99 -11.87
CA ASP A 158 9.81 -0.64 -11.56
C ASP A 158 10.18 -0.90 -10.09
N VAL A 159 9.61 -1.96 -9.52
CA VAL A 159 9.76 -2.30 -8.09
C VAL A 159 10.62 -3.56 -7.86
N ASP A 160 11.39 -3.55 -6.77
CA ASP A 160 12.34 -4.62 -6.44
C ASP A 160 11.71 -6.00 -6.27
N VAL A 161 10.43 -6.09 -5.93
CA VAL A 161 9.75 -7.38 -5.75
C VAL A 161 9.76 -8.24 -7.01
N ARG A 162 9.82 -7.63 -8.21
CA ARG A 162 9.91 -8.35 -9.49
C ARG A 162 11.17 -9.20 -9.63
N LYS A 163 12.26 -8.83 -8.94
CA LYS A 163 13.48 -9.65 -8.86
C LYS A 163 13.21 -11.02 -8.24
N LYS A 164 12.25 -11.12 -7.31
CA LYS A 164 11.85 -12.41 -6.69
C LYS A 164 11.11 -13.33 -7.68
N GLU A 165 10.66 -12.79 -8.81
CA GLU A 165 9.96 -13.52 -9.88
C GLU A 165 10.83 -13.67 -11.13
N GLY A 166 12.12 -13.28 -11.07
CA GLY A 166 13.02 -13.33 -12.23
C GLY A 166 12.76 -12.25 -13.29
N LEU A 167 11.98 -11.22 -12.96
CA LEU A 167 11.51 -10.21 -13.91
C LEU A 167 12.33 -8.91 -13.87
N LYS A 168 12.48 -8.28 -15.04
CA LYS A 168 13.11 -6.95 -15.17
C LYS A 168 12.11 -5.83 -14.82
N PRO A 169 12.59 -4.67 -14.33
CA PRO A 169 11.78 -3.45 -14.21
C PRO A 169 11.15 -3.05 -15.54
N VAL A 170 9.90 -2.57 -15.51
CA VAL A 170 9.19 -2.00 -16.67
C VAL A 170 8.43 -0.75 -16.23
N THR A 171 8.52 0.32 -17.00
CA THR A 171 7.78 1.57 -16.77
C THR A 171 7.49 2.26 -18.09
N GLY A 172 6.35 2.94 -18.20
CA GLY A 172 5.97 3.68 -19.41
C GLY A 172 4.47 3.76 -19.67
N TRP A 173 4.09 4.62 -20.62
CA TRP A 173 2.72 4.75 -21.09
C TRP A 173 2.34 3.54 -21.96
N LEU A 174 1.15 2.99 -21.72
CA LEU A 174 0.59 1.84 -22.42
C LEU A 174 -0.65 2.22 -23.27
N HIS A 175 -1.38 3.27 -22.89
CA HIS A 175 -2.55 3.77 -23.61
C HIS A 175 -2.72 5.28 -23.36
N LEU A 176 -3.08 6.03 -24.40
CA LEU A 176 -3.27 7.50 -24.39
C LEU A 176 -2.16 8.24 -23.60
N PRO A 177 -0.91 8.25 -24.10
CA PRO A 177 0.23 8.85 -23.39
C PRO A 177 0.02 10.35 -23.14
N ARG A 178 0.61 10.84 -22.04
CA ARG A 178 0.61 12.26 -21.67
C ARG A 178 2.04 12.81 -21.64
N ASP A 179 2.16 14.12 -21.87
CA ASP A 179 3.42 14.85 -21.78
C ASP A 179 3.89 15.04 -20.33
N SER A 180 2.97 14.99 -19.36
CA SER A 180 3.23 15.10 -17.93
C SER A 180 2.65 13.92 -17.16
N GLY A 181 3.37 13.52 -16.10
CA GLY A 181 2.89 12.55 -15.10
C GLY A 181 2.03 13.17 -14.00
N GLU A 182 1.91 14.50 -13.96
CA GLU A 182 1.15 15.18 -12.92
C GLU A 182 -0.36 15.08 -13.15
N VAL A 183 -1.08 14.66 -12.12
CA VAL A 183 -2.53 14.53 -12.09
C VAL A 183 -3.06 15.06 -10.77
N VAL A 184 -4.14 15.85 -10.81
CA VAL A 184 -4.84 16.30 -9.60
C VAL A 184 -6.02 15.39 -9.33
N ILE A 185 -5.98 14.71 -8.19
CA ILE A 185 -7.07 13.88 -7.69
C ILE A 185 -7.89 14.62 -6.63
N LEU A 186 -9.08 14.09 -6.37
CA LEU A 186 -9.91 14.38 -5.22
C LEU A 186 -9.81 13.23 -4.21
N GLU A 187 -9.66 13.58 -2.95
CA GLU A 187 -9.75 12.66 -1.82
C GLU A 187 -10.56 13.31 -0.70
N ASN A 188 -11.78 12.84 -0.46
CA ASN A 188 -12.71 13.42 0.51
C ASN A 188 -12.89 14.94 0.30
N GLY A 189 -12.90 15.38 -0.96
CA GLY A 189 -12.96 16.81 -1.34
C GLY A 189 -11.62 17.55 -1.33
N MET A 190 -10.54 16.96 -0.84
CA MET A 190 -9.18 17.53 -0.94
C MET A 190 -8.63 17.38 -2.35
N LYS A 191 -8.08 18.45 -2.92
CA LYS A 191 -7.29 18.37 -4.16
C LYS A 191 -5.87 17.91 -3.83
N ILE A 192 -5.39 16.84 -4.45
CA ILE A 192 -4.05 16.31 -4.21
C ILE A 192 -3.33 16.15 -5.54
N LEU A 193 -2.15 16.72 -5.66
CA LEU A 193 -1.25 16.53 -6.78
C LEU A 193 -0.50 15.19 -6.63
N VAL A 194 -0.58 14.38 -7.69
CA VAL A 194 0.10 13.09 -7.83
C VAL A 194 0.99 13.13 -9.07
N ASP A 195 2.20 12.62 -8.98
CA ASP A 195 3.06 12.37 -10.15
C ASP A 195 3.15 10.86 -10.38
N VAL A 196 2.48 10.36 -11.43
CA VAL A 196 2.44 8.91 -11.72
C VAL A 196 3.76 8.38 -12.29
N VAL A 197 4.59 9.26 -12.86
CA VAL A 197 5.85 8.89 -13.51
C VAL A 197 7.00 8.88 -12.50
N ASN A 198 7.16 9.96 -11.72
CA ASN A 198 8.30 10.12 -10.80
C ASN A 198 7.93 9.92 -9.32
N GLY A 199 6.65 9.79 -8.99
CA GLY A 199 6.19 9.63 -7.60
C GLY A 199 6.52 8.26 -6.99
N HIS A 200 6.37 8.16 -5.66
CA HIS A 200 6.59 6.93 -4.90
C HIS A 200 5.48 5.90 -5.18
N LYS A 201 5.80 4.59 -5.09
CA LYS A 201 4.88 3.49 -5.42
C LYS A 201 4.36 3.61 -6.86
N THR A 202 3.07 3.86 -7.02
CA THR A 202 2.37 4.14 -8.29
C THR A 202 2.18 5.65 -8.54
N GLY A 203 2.65 6.48 -7.62
CA GLY A 203 2.53 7.94 -7.63
C GLY A 203 2.16 8.50 -6.25
N PHE A 204 1.31 7.80 -5.49
CA PHE A 204 0.78 8.27 -4.22
C PHE A 204 0.40 7.13 -3.25
N TYR A 205 0.14 7.46 -1.99
CA TYR A 205 -0.24 6.53 -0.92
C TYR A 205 -1.75 6.58 -0.67
N LEU A 206 -2.52 5.90 -1.52
CA LEU A 206 -3.98 5.79 -1.41
C LEU A 206 -4.42 4.99 -0.18
N ASP A 207 -3.58 4.09 0.32
CA ASP A 207 -3.85 3.24 1.49
C ASP A 207 -4.04 4.02 2.80
N GLN A 208 -3.46 5.23 2.89
CA GLN A 208 -3.53 6.10 4.06
C GLN A 208 -4.70 7.10 4.05
N ARG A 209 -5.65 7.00 3.12
CA ARG A 209 -6.80 7.93 3.00
C ARG A 209 -7.56 8.08 4.31
N ASP A 210 -7.96 6.96 4.90
CA ASP A 210 -8.76 6.98 6.14
C ASP A 210 -7.93 7.48 7.34
N SER A 211 -6.63 7.19 7.35
CA SER A 211 -5.69 7.74 8.33
C SER A 211 -5.55 9.26 8.23
N ARG A 212 -5.50 9.81 7.02
CA ARG A 212 -5.48 11.26 6.79
C ARG A 212 -6.78 11.89 7.29
N ALA A 213 -7.93 11.32 6.94
CA ALA A 213 -9.22 11.79 7.44
C ALA A 213 -9.30 11.78 8.98
N ALA A 214 -8.81 10.72 9.63
CA ALA A 214 -8.72 10.65 11.09
C ALA A 214 -7.79 11.73 11.66
N ALA A 215 -6.62 11.96 11.04
CA ALA A 215 -5.71 13.03 11.43
C ALA A 215 -6.36 14.42 11.33
N GLY A 216 -7.06 14.70 10.23
CA GLY A 216 -7.84 15.93 10.04
C GLY A 216 -8.88 16.13 11.13
N ARG A 217 -9.71 15.11 11.41
CA ARG A 217 -10.74 15.13 12.46
C ARG A 217 -10.17 15.47 13.85
N LEU A 218 -8.93 15.05 14.13
CA LEU A 218 -8.29 15.22 15.44
C LEU A 218 -7.45 16.50 15.55
N ALA A 219 -7.25 17.26 14.47
CA ALA A 219 -6.24 18.32 14.41
C ALA A 219 -6.73 19.71 14.86
N LYS A 220 -8.04 19.92 15.08
CA LYS A 220 -8.60 21.26 15.39
C LYS A 220 -7.85 21.98 16.51
N GLY A 221 -7.33 23.17 16.20
CA GLY A 221 -6.59 24.06 17.09
C GLY A 221 -5.20 23.60 17.51
N LYS A 222 -4.66 22.52 16.91
CA LYS A 222 -3.40 21.89 17.33
C LYS A 222 -2.19 22.40 16.55
N THR A 223 -1.03 22.44 17.20
CA THR A 223 0.25 22.40 16.50
C THR A 223 0.63 20.96 16.20
N VAL A 224 0.89 20.66 14.92
CA VAL A 224 1.13 19.30 14.44
C VAL A 224 2.55 19.14 13.92
N LEU A 225 3.25 18.08 14.31
CA LEU A 225 4.50 17.64 13.69
C LEU A 225 4.21 16.44 12.78
N ASN A 226 4.36 16.62 11.48
CA ASN A 226 4.16 15.58 10.47
C ASN A 226 5.51 15.03 9.99
N CYS A 227 5.91 13.86 10.50
CA CYS A 227 7.18 13.23 10.19
C CYS A 227 7.05 12.26 9.01
N PHE A 228 8.09 12.20 8.16
CA PHE A 228 8.05 11.48 6.88
C PHE A 228 6.90 11.99 6.02
N SER A 229 6.77 13.31 5.97
CA SER A 229 5.58 14.00 5.47
C SER A 229 5.30 13.74 3.99
N TYR A 230 6.29 13.27 3.22
CA TYR A 230 6.21 13.09 1.78
C TYR A 230 5.63 14.35 1.11
N THR A 231 4.55 14.22 0.34
CA THR A 231 3.87 15.33 -0.35
C THR A 231 2.88 16.09 0.56
N GLY A 232 3.02 15.95 1.88
CA GLY A 232 2.33 16.77 2.89
C GLY A 232 0.84 16.50 3.05
N THR A 233 0.32 15.36 2.62
CA THR A 233 -1.12 15.12 2.58
C THR A 233 -1.76 14.91 3.97
N PHE A 234 -1.01 14.43 4.95
CA PHE A 234 -1.43 14.50 6.36
C PHE A 234 -1.54 15.96 6.84
N ALA A 235 -0.56 16.81 6.51
CA ALA A 235 -0.60 18.23 6.87
C ALA A 235 -1.76 18.96 6.21
N LEU A 236 -2.00 18.71 4.91
CA LEU A 236 -3.17 19.21 4.19
C LEU A 236 -4.46 18.84 4.91
N SER A 237 -4.62 17.56 5.29
CA SER A 237 -5.82 17.10 5.99
C SER A 237 -5.97 17.72 7.39
N CYS A 238 -4.87 17.82 8.14
CA CYS A 238 -4.85 18.50 9.44
C CYS A 238 -5.24 19.98 9.34
N LEU A 239 -4.74 20.71 8.34
CA LEU A 239 -5.04 22.12 8.13
C LEU A 239 -6.49 22.35 7.72
N GLN A 240 -7.04 21.50 6.84
CA GLN A 240 -8.48 21.53 6.55
C GLN A 240 -9.34 21.17 7.77
N GLY A 241 -8.84 20.28 8.63
CA GLY A 241 -9.42 19.97 9.94
C GLY A 241 -9.28 21.09 10.99
N GLY A 242 -8.67 22.22 10.63
CA GLY A 242 -8.53 23.39 11.48
C GLY A 242 -7.32 23.34 12.42
N ALA A 243 -6.24 22.64 12.06
CA ALA A 243 -4.96 22.77 12.75
C ALA A 243 -4.51 24.23 12.82
N ALA A 244 -3.89 24.61 13.94
CA ALA A 244 -3.35 25.95 14.11
C ALA A 244 -2.08 26.15 13.29
N HIS A 245 -1.23 25.12 13.26
CA HIS A 245 0.03 25.12 12.51
C HIS A 245 0.51 23.69 12.24
N VAL A 246 1.15 23.43 11.10
CA VAL A 246 1.76 22.12 10.81
C VAL A 246 3.23 22.26 10.41
N THR A 247 4.10 21.44 11.00
CA THR A 247 5.50 21.31 10.60
C THR A 247 5.67 20.01 9.84
N ASN A 248 5.98 20.09 8.54
CA ASN A 248 6.34 18.93 7.72
C ASN A 248 7.84 18.64 7.80
N VAL A 249 8.20 17.37 7.92
CA VAL A 249 9.59 16.93 7.93
C VAL A 249 9.77 15.81 6.92
N ASP A 250 10.69 16.00 5.97
CA ASP A 250 11.07 14.98 5.00
C ASP A 250 12.51 15.19 4.50
N MET A 251 13.11 14.18 3.90
CA MET A 251 14.43 14.29 3.27
C MET A 251 14.35 14.80 1.83
N SER A 252 13.18 14.65 1.19
CA SER A 252 12.98 15.00 -0.21
C SER A 252 12.52 16.45 -0.38
N ASP A 253 13.39 17.27 -0.98
CA ASP A 253 13.08 18.65 -1.37
C ASP A 253 11.90 18.72 -2.35
N LEU A 254 11.85 17.77 -3.29
CA LEU A 254 10.75 17.65 -4.26
C LEU A 254 9.42 17.36 -3.55
N ALA A 255 9.43 16.49 -2.53
CA ALA A 255 8.23 16.14 -1.79
C ALA A 255 7.71 17.35 -0.97
N LEU A 256 8.61 18.09 -0.30
CA LEU A 256 8.25 19.30 0.44
C LEU A 256 7.73 20.43 -0.46
N LYS A 257 8.33 20.64 -1.63
CA LYS A 257 7.79 21.59 -2.64
C LYS A 257 6.42 21.15 -3.15
N THR A 258 6.21 19.85 -3.31
CA THR A 258 4.89 19.30 -3.68
C THR A 258 3.88 19.50 -2.56
N ALA A 259 4.30 19.43 -1.29
CA ALA A 259 3.45 19.75 -0.14
C ALA A 259 2.96 21.21 -0.18
N GLU A 260 3.83 22.18 -0.49
CA GLU A 260 3.43 23.59 -0.68
C GLU A 260 2.42 23.76 -1.81
N ARG A 261 2.65 23.08 -2.95
CA ARG A 261 1.70 23.09 -4.08
C ARG A 261 0.35 22.49 -3.68
N ASN A 262 0.33 21.43 -2.90
CA ASN A 262 -0.90 20.83 -2.37
C ASN A 262 -1.66 21.81 -1.45
N LEU A 263 -0.98 22.58 -0.60
CA LEU A 263 -1.65 23.62 0.20
C LEU A 263 -2.25 24.72 -0.68
N ALA A 264 -1.48 25.20 -1.65
CA ALA A 264 -1.93 26.23 -2.59
C ALA A 264 -3.15 25.77 -3.41
N LEU A 265 -3.17 24.52 -3.89
CA LEU A 265 -4.30 23.93 -4.63
C LEU A 265 -5.61 23.91 -3.82
N ASN A 266 -5.52 23.94 -2.50
CA ASN A 266 -6.67 23.92 -1.58
C ASN A 266 -6.92 25.28 -0.93
N ASN A 267 -6.31 26.37 -1.42
CA ASN A 267 -6.43 27.73 -0.88
C ASN A 267 -6.05 27.82 0.61
N ILE A 268 -5.07 27.03 1.05
CA ILE A 268 -4.54 27.12 2.41
C ILE A 268 -3.34 28.06 2.42
N GLU A 269 -3.36 29.02 3.33
CA GLU A 269 -2.28 29.98 3.54
C GLU A 269 -0.98 29.24 3.89
N LEU A 270 0.11 29.56 3.18
CA LEU A 270 1.38 28.85 3.31
C LEU A 270 2.06 29.09 4.66
N ASP A 271 1.75 30.18 5.36
CA ASP A 271 2.31 30.51 6.67
C ASP A 271 1.76 29.62 7.81
N LYS A 272 0.65 28.92 7.60
CA LYS A 272 0.12 27.88 8.51
C LYS A 272 0.92 26.58 8.47
N SER A 273 1.90 26.49 7.57
CA SER A 273 2.77 25.32 7.44
C SER A 273 4.22 25.74 7.34
N ASN A 274 5.13 24.90 7.83
CA ASN A 274 6.55 25.04 7.54
C ASN A 274 7.17 23.70 7.16
N ASN A 275 8.05 23.72 6.17
CA ASN A 275 8.75 22.55 5.67
C ASN A 275 10.18 22.50 6.21
N VAL A 276 10.59 21.34 6.71
CA VAL A 276 11.92 21.11 7.27
C VAL A 276 12.57 19.95 6.52
N LYS A 277 13.56 20.27 5.68
CA LYS A 277 14.33 19.26 4.96
C LYS A 277 15.40 18.67 5.86
N GLN A 278 15.11 17.55 6.52
CA GLN A 278 16.05 16.92 7.44
C GLN A 278 15.73 15.44 7.66
N ASP A 279 16.75 14.68 8.08
CA ASP A 279 16.56 13.32 8.56
C ASP A 279 15.66 13.35 9.81
N VAL A 280 14.55 12.64 9.75
CA VAL A 280 13.52 12.67 10.78
C VAL A 280 14.07 12.18 12.12
N PHE A 281 14.88 11.12 12.15
CA PHE A 281 15.42 10.59 13.40
C PHE A 281 16.33 11.58 14.11
N LYS A 282 17.15 12.29 13.33
CA LYS A 282 18.02 13.37 13.81
C LYS A 282 17.20 14.56 14.30
N LEU A 283 16.25 15.04 13.49
CA LEU A 283 15.42 16.21 13.85
C LEU A 283 14.60 15.96 15.12
N LEU A 284 14.01 14.77 15.29
CA LEU A 284 13.26 14.42 16.50
C LEU A 284 14.12 14.54 17.76
N ARG A 285 15.41 14.18 17.69
CA ARG A 285 16.36 14.31 18.81
C ARG A 285 16.73 15.77 19.08
N GLU A 286 16.99 16.53 18.03
CA GLU A 286 17.27 17.97 18.16
C GLU A 286 16.08 18.71 18.77
N TYR A 287 14.85 18.39 18.34
CA TYR A 287 13.63 19.00 18.92
C TYR A 287 13.44 18.60 20.37
N LYS A 288 13.80 17.37 20.74
CA LYS A 288 13.79 16.92 22.12
C LYS A 288 14.79 17.71 22.97
N GLU A 289 16.02 17.88 22.48
CA GLU A 289 17.06 18.68 23.16
C GLU A 289 16.66 20.16 23.29
N GLN A 290 15.93 20.69 22.30
CA GLN A 290 15.36 22.04 22.32
C GLN A 290 14.11 22.17 23.22
N GLY A 291 13.59 21.09 23.77
CA GLY A 291 12.36 21.10 24.58
C GLY A 291 11.10 21.46 23.77
N LYS A 292 11.09 21.25 22.45
CA LYS A 292 9.92 21.52 21.62
C LYS A 292 8.83 20.49 21.88
N LEU A 293 7.58 20.97 21.95
CA LEU A 293 6.40 20.13 22.16
C LEU A 293 5.29 20.47 21.16
N PHE A 294 4.56 19.46 20.72
CA PHE A 294 3.45 19.54 19.78
C PHE A 294 2.18 18.96 20.42
N ASP A 295 1.03 19.49 20.02
CA ASP A 295 -0.26 18.93 20.44
C ASP A 295 -0.55 17.58 19.76
N MET A 296 0.05 17.36 18.58
CA MET A 296 -0.10 16.15 17.79
C MET A 296 1.19 15.83 17.02
N VAL A 297 1.63 14.58 17.04
CA VAL A 297 2.75 14.08 16.22
C VAL A 297 2.25 12.95 15.34
N ILE A 298 2.65 12.94 14.06
CA ILE A 298 2.32 11.91 13.08
C ILE A 298 3.63 11.24 12.64
N LEU A 299 3.70 9.91 12.73
CA LEU A 299 4.82 9.08 12.31
C LEU A 299 4.37 8.07 11.25
N ASP A 300 4.71 8.30 9.98
CA ASP A 300 4.52 7.32 8.90
C ASP A 300 5.85 6.91 8.25
N PRO A 301 6.73 6.21 8.98
CA PRO A 301 8.06 5.87 8.47
C PRO A 301 8.00 4.84 7.31
N PRO A 302 9.06 4.78 6.48
CA PRO A 302 9.21 3.70 5.51
C PRO A 302 9.28 2.33 6.19
N LYS A 303 9.18 1.26 5.40
CA LYS A 303 9.29 -0.12 5.92
C LYS A 303 10.67 -0.35 6.53
N PHE A 304 10.71 -0.77 7.80
CA PHE A 304 11.96 -1.18 8.45
C PHE A 304 12.26 -2.68 8.33
N ALA A 305 11.27 -3.50 7.95
CA ALA A 305 11.41 -4.94 7.76
C ALA A 305 10.88 -5.39 6.40
N ASP A 306 11.78 -5.95 5.58
CA ASP A 306 11.48 -6.60 4.29
C ASP A 306 11.49 -8.13 4.37
N SER A 307 11.97 -8.68 5.49
CA SER A 307 12.09 -10.12 5.72
C SER A 307 11.86 -10.49 7.19
N LYS A 308 11.49 -11.76 7.44
CA LYS A 308 11.26 -12.27 8.81
C LYS A 308 12.52 -12.14 9.69
N ALA A 309 13.71 -12.29 9.10
CA ALA A 309 14.98 -12.17 9.81
C ALA A 309 15.22 -10.75 10.37
N GLN A 310 14.70 -9.71 9.70
CA GLN A 310 14.87 -8.32 10.09
C GLN A 310 13.79 -7.82 11.08
N LEU A 311 12.76 -8.62 11.38
CA LEU A 311 11.62 -8.18 12.18
C LEU A 311 12.02 -7.66 13.57
N MET A 312 12.95 -8.33 14.24
CA MET A 312 13.45 -7.89 15.56
C MET A 312 14.21 -6.57 15.50
N GLN A 313 15.01 -6.36 14.44
CA GLN A 313 15.72 -5.10 14.24
C GLN A 313 14.75 -3.96 13.94
N ALA A 314 13.77 -4.21 13.06
CA ALA A 314 12.71 -3.27 12.76
C ALA A 314 11.90 -2.89 13.99
N ALA A 315 11.55 -3.87 14.85
CA ALA A 315 10.85 -3.61 16.10
C ALA A 315 11.60 -2.64 17.02
N ARG A 316 12.93 -2.75 17.11
CA ARG A 316 13.78 -1.81 17.86
C ARG A 316 13.76 -0.41 17.25
N GLY A 317 13.83 -0.31 15.92
CA GLY A 317 13.73 0.97 15.21
C GLY A 317 12.38 1.66 15.44
N TYR A 318 11.28 0.90 15.35
CA TYR A 318 9.93 1.39 15.66
C TYR A 318 9.80 1.81 17.14
N LYS A 319 10.35 1.03 18.08
CA LYS A 319 10.34 1.39 19.50
C LYS A 319 11.05 2.72 19.72
N ASP A 320 12.25 2.89 19.18
CA ASP A 320 13.06 4.09 19.38
C ASP A 320 12.39 5.35 18.82
N ILE A 321 11.89 5.30 17.58
CA ILE A 321 11.26 6.49 16.99
C ILE A 321 9.96 6.89 17.71
N ASN A 322 9.14 5.91 18.10
CA ASN A 322 7.93 6.18 18.87
C ASN A 322 8.27 6.77 20.25
N ARG A 323 9.30 6.25 20.91
CA ARG A 323 9.75 6.74 22.22
C ARG A 323 10.16 8.22 22.14
N VAL A 324 10.98 8.58 21.15
CA VAL A 324 11.40 9.98 20.98
C VAL A 324 10.22 10.86 20.59
N ALA A 325 9.32 10.40 19.71
CA ALA A 325 8.15 11.16 19.33
C ALA A 325 7.20 11.43 20.51
N MET A 326 6.95 10.45 21.38
CA MET A 326 6.15 10.64 22.60
C MET A 326 6.74 11.71 23.53
N GLN A 327 8.06 11.88 23.54
CA GLN A 327 8.73 12.94 24.31
C GLN A 327 8.55 14.33 23.70
N LEU A 328 8.08 14.43 22.45
CA LEU A 328 7.71 15.68 21.79
C LEU A 328 6.20 15.96 21.85
N VAL A 329 5.41 15.07 22.43
CA VAL A 329 3.96 15.25 22.58
C VAL A 329 3.70 15.98 23.91
N LYS A 330 2.93 17.07 23.88
CA LYS A 330 2.47 17.75 25.10
C LYS A 330 1.65 16.79 25.98
N PRO A 331 1.62 16.96 27.32
CA PRO A 331 0.71 16.21 28.18
C PRO A 331 -0.74 16.33 27.70
N GLY A 332 -1.42 15.20 27.51
CA GLY A 332 -2.74 15.13 26.90
C GLY A 332 -2.75 15.32 25.38
N GLY A 333 -1.61 15.29 24.70
CA GLY A 333 -1.49 15.38 23.25
C GLY A 333 -1.70 14.04 22.54
N LEU A 334 -1.53 14.04 21.22
CA LEU A 334 -1.76 12.87 20.36
C LEU A 334 -0.50 12.39 19.66
N LEU A 335 -0.37 11.08 19.51
CA LEU A 335 0.58 10.44 18.60
C LEU A 335 -0.19 9.54 17.63
N LEU A 336 -0.06 9.78 16.33
CA LEU A 336 -0.53 8.89 15.28
C LEU A 336 0.69 8.19 14.70
N THR A 337 0.74 6.86 14.76
CA THR A 337 1.93 6.10 14.36
C THR A 337 1.56 4.90 13.51
N PHE A 338 2.34 4.67 12.46
CA PHE A 338 2.02 3.69 11.43
C PHE A 338 3.16 2.71 11.15
N SER A 339 2.79 1.53 10.66
CA SER A 339 3.71 0.55 10.06
C SER A 339 3.06 -0.09 8.84
N CYS A 340 3.76 -0.09 7.71
CA CYS A 340 3.30 -0.72 6.47
C CYS A 340 3.98 -2.07 6.17
N SER A 341 4.63 -2.68 7.16
CA SER A 341 5.24 -4.01 7.00
C SER A 341 4.20 -5.11 7.19
N GLY A 342 4.01 -5.95 6.15
CA GLY A 342 3.13 -7.12 6.23
C GLY A 342 3.59 -8.18 7.24
N LEU A 343 4.86 -8.16 7.64
CA LEU A 343 5.40 -9.05 8.66
C LEU A 343 5.18 -8.55 10.09
N MET A 344 4.82 -7.28 10.25
CA MET A 344 4.47 -6.70 11.52
C MET A 344 3.01 -7.02 11.83
N GLU A 345 2.74 -7.88 12.79
CA GLU A 345 1.38 -8.14 13.26
C GLU A 345 0.86 -6.99 14.14
N ASP A 346 -0.44 -6.76 14.15
CA ASP A 346 -1.07 -5.65 14.89
C ASP A 346 -0.72 -5.68 16.39
N MET A 347 -0.80 -6.86 16.99
CA MET A 347 -0.49 -7.06 18.40
C MET A 347 0.99 -6.84 18.70
N LEU A 348 1.88 -7.18 17.76
CA LEU A 348 3.31 -6.91 17.91
C LEU A 348 3.59 -5.41 17.83
N PHE A 349 2.98 -4.70 16.86
CA PHE A 349 3.13 -3.25 16.73
C PHE A 349 2.60 -2.52 17.98
N GLN A 350 1.43 -2.91 18.49
CA GLN A 350 0.87 -2.36 19.72
C GLN A 350 1.81 -2.55 20.93
N LYS A 351 2.42 -3.74 21.07
CA LYS A 351 3.42 -4.00 22.13
C LYS A 351 4.66 -3.11 21.98
N ILE A 352 5.15 -2.93 20.76
CA ILE A 352 6.31 -2.05 20.49
C ILE A 352 6.01 -0.61 20.91
N VAL A 353 4.81 -0.09 20.59
CA VAL A 353 4.41 1.27 20.98
C VAL A 353 4.17 1.38 22.49
N ALA A 354 3.64 0.34 23.14
CA ALA A 354 3.50 0.30 24.59
C ALA A 354 4.87 0.32 25.30
N ASP A 355 5.82 -0.48 24.82
CA ASP A 355 7.19 -0.47 25.33
C ASP A 355 7.89 0.89 25.10
N ALA A 356 7.58 1.56 23.99
CA ALA A 356 8.10 2.89 23.72
C ALA A 356 7.57 3.94 24.71
N ALA A 357 6.31 3.82 25.14
CA ALA A 357 5.72 4.69 26.16
C ALA A 357 6.37 4.50 27.54
N LEU A 358 6.62 3.24 27.93
CA LEU A 358 7.35 2.92 29.15
C LEU A 358 8.74 3.54 29.16
N ASP A 359 9.53 3.33 28.10
CA ASP A 359 10.88 3.92 27.98
C ASP A 359 10.86 5.46 27.85
N ALA A 360 9.75 6.05 27.40
CA ALA A 360 9.55 7.49 27.36
C ALA A 360 9.13 8.07 28.73
N ASN A 361 8.81 7.21 29.71
CA ASN A 361 8.21 7.55 30.99
C ASN A 361 6.89 8.34 30.81
N LYS A 362 5.99 7.78 29.98
CA LYS A 362 4.71 8.38 29.58
C LYS A 362 3.57 7.38 29.75
N ASP A 363 2.43 7.85 30.24
CA ASP A 363 1.19 7.07 30.17
C ASP A 363 0.57 7.22 28.78
N CYS A 364 0.09 6.11 28.21
CA CYS A 364 -0.39 6.04 26.84
C CYS A 364 -1.69 5.25 26.73
N LEU A 365 -2.72 5.86 26.14
CA LEU A 365 -3.97 5.19 25.80
C LEU A 365 -4.09 5.03 24.28
N PHE A 366 -4.31 3.80 23.81
CA PHE A 366 -4.69 3.54 22.43
C PHE A 366 -6.19 3.81 22.27
N ILE A 367 -6.54 4.91 21.59
CA ILE A 367 -7.93 5.36 21.48
C ILE A 367 -8.58 4.96 20.15
N GLU A 368 -7.79 4.63 19.13
CA GLU A 368 -8.28 4.21 17.82
C GLU A 368 -7.22 3.36 17.10
N LYS A 369 -7.69 2.34 16.36
CA LYS A 369 -6.86 1.54 15.46
C LYS A 369 -7.23 1.90 14.02
N LEU A 370 -6.22 2.16 13.22
CA LEU A 370 -6.35 2.48 11.79
C LEU A 370 -5.73 1.36 10.96
N SER A 371 -6.21 1.21 9.73
CA SER A 371 -5.74 0.20 8.77
C SER A 371 -5.73 0.80 7.36
N GLN A 372 -5.34 -0.01 6.37
CA GLN A 372 -5.43 0.33 4.96
C GLN A 372 -6.89 0.63 4.57
N SER A 373 -7.07 1.61 3.69
CA SER A 373 -8.38 2.11 3.28
C SER A 373 -9.21 1.05 2.55
N SER A 374 -10.53 1.23 2.48
CA SER A 374 -11.47 0.20 1.99
C SER A 374 -11.28 -0.22 0.53
N ASP A 375 -10.65 0.62 -0.30
CA ASP A 375 -10.21 0.29 -1.66
C ASP A 375 -8.99 -0.66 -1.71
N HIS A 376 -8.39 -0.97 -0.55
CA HIS A 376 -7.34 -1.98 -0.32
C HIS A 376 -7.88 -3.18 0.47
N PRO A 377 -8.89 -3.91 -0.06
CA PRO A 377 -9.57 -4.96 0.67
C PRO A 377 -8.63 -6.10 1.05
N ILE A 378 -8.99 -6.79 2.12
CA ILE A 378 -8.33 -8.02 2.57
C ILE A 378 -9.30 -9.16 2.28
N ALA A 379 -8.96 -10.01 1.31
CA ALA A 379 -9.81 -11.16 1.03
C ALA A 379 -9.81 -12.16 2.18
N SER A 380 -10.97 -12.77 2.45
CA SER A 380 -11.13 -13.79 3.49
C SER A 380 -10.23 -15.02 3.31
N PHE A 381 -9.77 -15.26 2.08
CA PHE A 381 -8.87 -16.35 1.73
C PHE A 381 -7.38 -15.93 1.66
N TYR A 382 -7.06 -14.66 1.93
CA TYR A 382 -5.71 -14.10 1.85
C TYR A 382 -5.47 -13.05 2.95
N PRO A 383 -5.31 -13.49 4.22
CA PRO A 383 -5.09 -12.58 5.35
C PRO A 383 -3.77 -11.80 5.26
N GLU A 384 -2.77 -12.30 4.53
CA GLU A 384 -1.50 -11.62 4.28
C GLU A 384 -1.66 -10.31 3.48
N GLY A 385 -2.84 -10.08 2.89
CA GLY A 385 -3.23 -8.80 2.31
C GLY A 385 -3.33 -7.66 3.32
N HIS A 386 -3.37 -7.96 4.64
CA HIS A 386 -3.35 -6.95 5.69
C HIS A 386 -1.91 -6.51 6.02
N TYR A 387 -1.52 -5.33 5.54
CA TYR A 387 -0.14 -4.85 5.68
C TYR A 387 0.01 -3.54 6.45
N LEU A 388 -1.01 -2.67 6.46
CA LEU A 388 -0.94 -1.36 7.12
C LEU A 388 -1.56 -1.40 8.50
N LYS A 389 -0.81 -0.93 9.51
CA LYS A 389 -1.23 -0.80 10.90
C LYS A 389 -1.06 0.65 11.32
N GLY A 390 -2.07 1.20 11.97
CA GLY A 390 -2.02 2.53 12.58
C GLY A 390 -2.60 2.55 13.98
N LEU A 391 -1.99 3.34 14.86
CA LEU A 391 -2.47 3.58 16.22
C LEU A 391 -2.61 5.07 16.46
N VAL A 392 -3.77 5.47 16.98
CA VAL A 392 -3.97 6.81 17.56
C VAL A 392 -3.81 6.67 19.08
N CYS A 393 -2.84 7.39 19.62
CA CYS A 393 -2.44 7.33 21.01
C CYS A 393 -2.70 8.67 21.70
N LYS A 394 -3.25 8.64 22.91
CA LYS A 394 -3.30 9.79 23.82
C LYS A 394 -2.14 9.67 24.81
N VAL A 395 -1.28 10.68 24.89
CA VAL A 395 -0.04 10.65 25.69
C VAL A 395 -0.13 11.63 26.86
N PHE A 396 0.21 11.21 28.08
CA PHE A 396 0.21 12.05 29.29
C PHE A 396 1.63 12.25 29.82
#